data_AF-A0A2N5HNK2-F1
#
_entry.id   AF-A0A2N5HNK2-F1
#
_cell.length_a   1.000
_cell.length_b   1.000
_cell.length_c   1.000
_cell.angle_alpha   90.00
_cell.angle_beta   90.00
_cell.angle_gamma   90.00
#
_symmetry.space_group_name_H-M   'P 1'
#
loop_
_entity.id
_entity.type
_entity.pdbx_description
1 polymer ?
#
loop_
_entity_poly.entity_id
_entity_poly.type
_entity_poly.pdbx_seq_one_letter_code
_entity_poly.pdbx_strand_id
1 'polypeptide(L)'
;MIVYHGSIKKLDYLSKETVVQQLPNDIDTIGIWFTSDIKSAKPFAIGTETVIEKSKTEFWDDDQPKVVQYERMVRGFIYRVYIDEPNLKEYESYDLFMSERDKYCDYFTTRKKIPSWVDRATLLNKEEANEKFQQKLIKQGFEGFVIQKTNLHNLVSDLYCIFSEDALFIADVLSVDDIETN
;
A
#
# COMPACT_ATOMS: atom_id res chain seq x y z
N MET A 1 -3.83 9.77 17.22
CA MET A 1 -4.49 8.68 16.47
C MET A 1 -3.55 7.47 16.37
N ILE A 2 -4.09 6.25 16.36
CA ILE A 2 -3.31 5.01 16.11
C ILE A 2 -3.75 4.41 14.78
N VAL A 3 -2.79 4.05 13.94
CA VAL A 3 -3.04 3.39 12.64
C VAL A 3 -2.05 2.25 12.42
N TYR A 4 -2.36 1.36 11.47
CA TYR A 4 -1.57 0.15 11.22
C TYR A 4 -1.01 0.09 9.80
N HIS A 5 0.26 -0.29 9.68
CA HIS A 5 0.93 -0.50 8.40
C HIS A 5 1.44 -1.93 8.31
N GLY A 6 1.12 -2.66 7.25
CA GLY A 6 1.69 -3.98 6.98
C GLY A 6 2.83 -3.89 5.96
N SER A 7 3.92 -4.62 6.20
CA SER A 7 5.05 -4.74 5.27
C SER A 7 5.71 -6.12 5.37
N ILE A 8 6.09 -6.69 4.24
CA ILE A 8 6.87 -7.94 4.16
C ILE A 8 8.29 -7.73 4.71
N LYS A 9 8.84 -6.52 4.54
CA LYS A 9 10.21 -6.19 4.97
C LYS A 9 10.20 -5.56 6.36
N LYS A 10 11.27 -5.82 7.11
CA LYS A 10 11.55 -5.07 8.34
C LYS A 10 11.93 -3.63 7.96
N LEU A 11 11.30 -2.66 8.60
CA LEU A 11 11.46 -1.23 8.37
C LEU A 11 11.97 -0.60 9.67
N ASP A 12 13.05 0.15 9.59
CA ASP A 12 13.59 0.90 10.73
C ASP A 12 12.85 2.23 10.93
N TYR A 13 12.27 2.76 9.85
CA TYR A 13 11.46 3.96 9.81
C TYR A 13 10.39 3.86 8.71
N LEU A 14 9.31 4.63 8.85
CA LEU A 14 8.26 4.76 7.84
C LEU A 14 8.38 6.10 7.13
N SER A 15 8.64 6.06 5.83
CA SER A 15 8.74 7.24 4.95
C SER A 15 7.98 7.00 3.65
N LYS A 16 7.75 8.08 2.88
CA LYS A 16 7.12 7.99 1.55
C LYS A 16 7.87 7.09 0.57
N GLU A 17 9.18 6.90 0.75
CA GLU A 17 9.98 6.01 -0.11
C GLU A 17 9.80 4.52 0.23
N THR A 18 9.18 4.24 1.37
CA THR A 18 8.99 2.89 1.91
C THR A 18 7.71 2.23 1.39
N VAL A 19 7.21 2.63 0.21
CA VAL A 19 5.97 2.09 -0.37
C VAL A 19 6.13 0.60 -0.66
N VAL A 20 5.64 -0.25 0.25
CA VAL A 20 5.59 -1.71 0.08
C VAL A 20 4.19 -2.19 -0.33
N GLN A 21 3.19 -1.32 -0.25
CA GLN A 21 1.79 -1.68 -0.48
C GLN A 21 1.40 -1.43 -1.93
N GLN A 22 1.21 -2.49 -2.71
CA GLN A 22 0.65 -2.40 -4.07
C GLN A 22 -0.86 -2.11 -3.98
N LEU A 23 -1.20 -0.83 -3.82
CA LEU A 23 -2.59 -0.39 -3.73
C LEU A 23 -3.22 -0.27 -5.12
N PRO A 24 -4.53 -0.56 -5.24
CA PRO A 24 -5.23 -0.51 -6.51
C PRO A 24 -5.22 0.91 -7.09
N ASN A 25 -5.26 0.99 -8.42
CA ASN A 25 -5.29 2.26 -9.16
C ASN A 25 -4.09 3.18 -8.89
N ASP A 26 -2.96 2.60 -8.50
CA ASP A 26 -1.68 3.32 -8.47
C ASP A 26 -1.67 4.50 -7.46
N ILE A 27 -2.45 4.39 -6.38
CA ILE A 27 -2.55 5.43 -5.34
C ILE A 27 -1.43 5.35 -4.30
N ASP A 28 -0.61 4.32 -4.39
CA ASP A 28 0.51 3.99 -3.52
C ASP A 28 1.60 5.07 -3.49
N THR A 29 1.69 5.94 -4.51
CA THR A 29 2.68 7.03 -4.55
C THR A 29 2.20 8.35 -3.93
N ILE A 30 0.95 8.44 -3.49
CA ILE A 30 0.40 9.68 -2.90
C ILE A 30 1.06 9.99 -1.55
N GLY A 31 1.28 8.97 -0.72
CA GLY A 31 1.78 9.13 0.65
C GLY A 31 1.92 7.77 1.34
N ILE A 32 2.06 7.79 2.66
CA ILE A 32 2.17 6.57 3.46
C ILE A 32 0.77 6.10 3.82
N TRP A 33 0.47 4.83 3.52
CA TRP A 33 -0.84 4.25 3.68
C TRP A 33 -0.96 3.37 4.93
N PHE A 34 -2.09 3.52 5.63
CA PHE A 34 -2.41 2.82 6.86
C PHE A 34 -3.88 2.41 6.93
N THR A 35 -4.19 1.42 7.76
CA THR A 35 -5.56 1.01 8.07
C THR A 35 -5.94 1.39 9.50
N SER A 36 -7.23 1.60 9.77
CA SER A 36 -7.74 1.74 11.15
C SER A 36 -7.69 0.43 11.94
N ASP A 37 -7.67 -0.71 11.25
CA ASP A 37 -7.72 -2.03 11.85
C ASP A 37 -6.45 -2.85 11.57
N ILE A 38 -5.98 -3.58 12.59
CA ILE A 38 -4.77 -4.41 12.51
C ILE A 38 -4.95 -5.60 11.57
N LYS A 39 -6.14 -6.20 11.49
CA LYS A 39 -6.40 -7.35 10.59
C LYS A 39 -6.37 -6.88 9.14
N SER A 40 -6.88 -5.69 8.86
CA SER A 40 -6.81 -5.07 7.53
C SER A 40 -5.39 -4.75 7.06
N ALA A 41 -4.42 -4.63 7.96
CA ALA A 41 -3.01 -4.48 7.61
C ALA A 41 -2.32 -5.81 7.23
N LYS A 42 -2.85 -6.97 7.68
CA LYS A 42 -2.24 -8.29 7.45
C LYS A 42 -1.95 -8.62 5.98
N PRO A 43 -2.87 -8.36 5.02
CA PRO A 43 -2.61 -8.71 3.61
C PRO A 43 -1.36 -8.05 3.05
N PHE A 44 -0.98 -6.87 3.57
CA PHE A 44 0.21 -6.14 3.14
C PHE A 44 1.51 -6.66 3.78
N ALA A 45 1.40 -7.51 4.81
CA ALA A 45 2.53 -8.15 5.48
C ALA A 45 2.78 -9.59 5.00
N ILE A 46 2.03 -10.08 4.00
CA ILE A 46 2.16 -11.44 3.46
C ILE A 46 2.43 -11.35 1.96
N GLY A 47 3.43 -12.06 1.48
CA GLY A 47 3.70 -12.17 0.05
C GLY A 47 4.53 -13.40 -0.29
N THR A 48 5.12 -13.41 -1.47
CA THR A 48 6.05 -14.44 -1.92
C THR A 48 7.36 -13.83 -2.35
N GLU A 49 8.43 -14.62 -2.20
CA GLU A 49 9.72 -14.32 -2.80
C GLU A 49 10.19 -15.51 -3.65
N THR A 50 10.78 -15.21 -4.79
CA THR A 50 11.43 -16.21 -5.64
C THR A 50 12.76 -16.63 -5.01
N VAL A 51 12.87 -17.89 -4.64
CA VAL A 51 14.12 -18.48 -4.14
C VAL A 51 14.78 -19.27 -5.26
N ILE A 52 16.07 -19.02 -5.49
CA ILE A 52 16.91 -19.77 -6.43
C ILE A 52 18.00 -20.44 -5.61
N GLU A 53 17.95 -21.76 -5.47
CA GLU A 53 18.93 -22.52 -4.67
C GLU A 53 19.32 -23.85 -5.32
N LYS A 54 20.41 -24.43 -4.83
CA LYS A 54 20.83 -25.77 -5.23
C LYS A 54 19.90 -26.79 -4.55
N SER A 55 19.27 -27.62 -5.36
CA SER A 55 18.39 -28.68 -4.90
C SER A 55 19.13 -29.68 -4.02
N LYS A 56 18.49 -30.10 -2.93
CA LYS A 56 18.99 -31.17 -2.05
C LYS A 56 18.57 -32.55 -2.54
N THR A 57 17.65 -32.62 -3.49
CA THR A 57 16.98 -33.87 -3.92
C THR A 57 17.09 -34.12 -5.42
N GLU A 58 17.45 -33.12 -6.22
CA GLU A 58 17.60 -33.23 -7.67
C GLU A 58 19.04 -32.95 -8.10
N PHE A 59 19.61 -33.88 -8.85
CA PHE A 59 20.99 -33.83 -9.34
C PHE A 59 21.01 -34.00 -10.86
N TRP A 60 21.99 -33.37 -11.52
CA TRP A 60 22.35 -33.62 -12.91
C TRP A 60 23.05 -34.98 -13.05
N ASP A 61 23.23 -35.44 -14.29
CA ASP A 61 23.88 -36.74 -14.57
C ASP A 61 25.37 -36.78 -14.17
N ASP A 62 25.96 -35.63 -13.84
CA ASP A 62 27.33 -35.46 -13.32
C ASP A 62 27.40 -35.37 -11.78
N ASP A 63 26.33 -35.79 -11.09
CA ASP A 63 26.13 -35.71 -9.64
C ASP A 63 26.17 -34.28 -9.06
N GLN A 64 26.10 -33.23 -9.90
CA GLN A 64 25.95 -31.86 -9.41
C GLN A 64 24.50 -31.55 -9.05
N PRO A 65 24.22 -30.90 -7.91
CA PRO A 65 22.85 -30.53 -7.55
C PRO A 65 22.28 -29.53 -8.57
N LYS A 66 21.04 -29.78 -9.01
CA LYS A 66 20.32 -28.87 -9.92
C LYS A 66 20.03 -27.54 -9.25
N VAL A 67 19.96 -26.47 -10.04
CA VAL A 67 19.44 -25.18 -9.57
C VAL A 67 17.93 -25.23 -9.72
N VAL A 68 17.20 -25.07 -8.62
CA VAL A 68 15.74 -25.01 -8.59
C VAL A 68 15.28 -23.61 -8.25
N GLN A 69 14.16 -23.21 -8.85
CA GLN A 69 13.49 -21.94 -8.60
C GLN A 69 12.08 -22.23 -8.11
N TYR A 70 11.72 -21.71 -6.94
CA TYR A 70 10.36 -21.84 -6.39
C TYR A 70 9.96 -20.58 -5.62
N GLU A 71 8.64 -20.40 -5.48
CA GLU A 71 8.06 -19.31 -4.68
C GLU A 71 7.95 -19.74 -3.22
N ARG A 72 8.57 -18.96 -2.32
CA ARG A 72 8.48 -19.14 -0.87
C ARG A 72 7.55 -18.10 -0.28
N MET A 73 6.63 -18.51 0.58
CA MET A 73 5.79 -17.57 1.33
C MET A 73 6.65 -16.80 2.34
N VAL A 74 6.53 -15.48 2.32
CA VAL A 74 7.19 -14.58 3.28
C VAL A 74 6.13 -13.91 4.14
N ARG A 75 6.40 -13.91 5.44
CA ARG A 75 5.51 -13.39 6.48
C ARG A 75 6.27 -12.30 7.22
N GLY A 76 5.75 -11.09 7.12
CA GLY A 76 6.41 -9.87 7.57
C GLY A 76 5.84 -9.34 8.87
N PHE A 77 5.74 -8.01 8.94
CA PHE A 77 5.48 -7.27 10.17
C PHE A 77 4.29 -6.32 10.02
N ILE A 78 3.60 -6.09 11.13
CA ILE A 78 2.62 -5.00 11.27
C ILE A 78 3.16 -3.97 12.24
N TYR A 79 3.18 -2.72 11.79
CA TYR A 79 3.64 -1.57 12.54
C TYR A 79 2.43 -0.84 13.09
N ARG A 80 2.41 -0.64 14.41
CA ARG A 80 1.45 0.26 15.07
C ARG A 80 2.08 1.64 15.14
N VAL A 81 1.43 2.61 14.52
CA VAL A 81 1.97 3.97 14.36
C VAL A 81 1.09 4.95 15.11
N TYR A 82 1.72 5.83 15.90
CA TYR A 82 1.04 6.96 16.53
C TYR A 82 1.22 8.19 15.64
N ILE A 83 0.11 8.87 15.36
CA ILE A 83 0.08 10.13 14.62
C ILE A 83 -0.63 11.15 15.48
N ASP A 84 0.02 12.28 15.75
CA ASP A 84 -0.52 13.32 16.60
C ASP A 84 -1.55 14.16 15.83
N GLU A 85 -2.82 14.06 16.25
CA GLU A 85 -4.00 14.78 15.72
C GLU A 85 -3.86 15.40 14.31
N PRO A 86 -3.67 14.59 13.25
CA PRO A 86 -3.41 15.13 11.93
C PRO A 86 -4.67 15.78 11.35
N ASN A 87 -4.50 16.90 10.65
CA ASN A 87 -5.60 17.52 9.92
C ASN A 87 -5.88 16.73 8.62
N LEU A 88 -6.86 15.83 8.67
CA LEU A 88 -7.19 14.94 7.55
C LEU A 88 -8.43 15.40 6.82
N LYS A 89 -8.37 15.32 5.49
CA LYS A 89 -9.58 15.41 4.69
C LYS A 89 -10.35 14.09 4.74
N GLU A 90 -11.65 14.16 4.98
CA GLU A 90 -12.51 12.98 5.04
C GLU A 90 -13.19 12.72 3.69
N TYR A 91 -13.11 11.47 3.24
CA TYR A 91 -13.85 10.95 2.11
C TYR A 91 -14.80 9.83 2.59
N GLU A 92 -16.10 10.03 2.39
CA GLU A 92 -17.13 9.05 2.79
C GLU A 92 -17.08 7.76 1.95
N SER A 93 -16.45 7.81 0.77
CA SER A 93 -16.33 6.68 -0.15
C SER A 93 -15.07 6.78 -1.01
N TYR A 94 -14.63 5.62 -1.47
CA TYR A 94 -13.54 5.51 -2.45
C TYR A 94 -13.88 6.26 -3.75
N ASP A 95 -15.13 6.20 -4.19
CA ASP A 95 -15.61 6.89 -5.41
C ASP A 95 -15.44 8.41 -5.31
N LEU A 96 -15.75 9.00 -4.15
CA LEU A 96 -15.61 10.44 -3.94
C LEU A 96 -14.15 10.87 -4.01
N PHE A 97 -13.27 10.13 -3.34
CA PHE A 97 -11.82 10.31 -3.42
C PHE A 97 -11.33 10.25 -4.88
N MET A 98 -11.70 9.19 -5.60
CA MET A 98 -11.28 9.01 -6.99
C MET A 98 -11.83 10.09 -7.91
N SER A 99 -13.07 10.55 -7.72
CA SER A 99 -13.64 11.64 -8.53
C SER A 99 -12.87 12.97 -8.39
N GLU A 100 -12.22 13.18 -7.25
CA GLU A 100 -11.40 14.37 -7.01
C GLU A 100 -9.98 14.18 -7.56
N ARG A 101 -9.42 12.98 -7.40
CA ARG A 101 -8.09 12.61 -7.89
C ARG A 101 -8.04 12.52 -9.42
N ASP A 102 -9.05 11.93 -10.05
CA ASP A 102 -9.10 11.70 -11.50
C ASP A 102 -9.04 13.00 -12.33
N LYS A 103 -9.31 14.15 -11.71
CA LYS A 103 -9.13 15.48 -12.34
C LYS A 103 -7.69 15.77 -12.77
N TYR A 104 -6.72 15.05 -12.19
CA TYR A 104 -5.30 15.18 -12.49
C TYR A 104 -4.77 14.03 -13.37
N CYS A 105 -5.62 13.05 -13.71
CA CYS A 105 -5.22 11.80 -14.33
C CYS A 105 -5.40 11.81 -15.84
N ASP A 106 -4.37 11.35 -16.55
CA ASP A 106 -4.37 11.09 -17.97
C ASP A 106 -4.43 9.58 -18.21
N TYR A 107 -5.53 9.11 -18.80
CA TYR A 107 -5.75 7.69 -19.06
C TYR A 107 -5.50 7.34 -20.52
N PHE A 108 -4.83 6.22 -20.76
CA PHE A 108 -4.74 5.62 -22.08
C PHE A 108 -6.08 4.97 -22.45
N THR A 109 -6.72 5.45 -23.52
CA THR A 109 -8.00 4.91 -24.00
C THR A 109 -8.05 4.82 -25.51
N THR A 110 -8.72 3.77 -26.00
CA THR A 110 -9.09 3.60 -27.40
C THR A 110 -10.50 4.15 -27.71
N ARG A 111 -11.24 4.62 -26.69
CA ARG A 111 -12.64 5.10 -26.80
C ARG A 111 -12.73 6.63 -26.72
N LYS A 112 -13.70 7.22 -27.43
CA LYS A 112 -13.94 8.69 -27.52
C LYS A 112 -14.41 9.38 -26.24
N LYS A 113 -14.74 8.64 -25.17
CA LYS A 113 -15.22 9.22 -23.90
C LYS A 113 -14.04 9.33 -22.92
N ILE A 114 -13.99 10.44 -22.17
CA ILE A 114 -13.01 10.64 -21.09
C ILE A 114 -13.14 9.46 -20.11
N PRO A 115 -12.10 8.63 -19.93
CA PRO A 115 -12.13 7.50 -19.02
C PRO A 115 -12.18 7.96 -17.57
N SER A 116 -12.70 7.10 -16.72
CA SER A 116 -12.64 7.21 -15.26
C SER A 116 -11.94 5.98 -14.68
N TRP A 117 -11.60 6.02 -13.40
CA TRP A 117 -11.05 4.86 -12.69
C TRP A 117 -11.92 3.58 -12.79
N VAL A 118 -13.23 3.72 -12.96
CA VAL A 118 -14.17 2.60 -13.14
C VAL A 118 -13.90 1.83 -14.44
N ASP A 119 -13.36 2.52 -15.46
CA ASP A 119 -13.10 1.96 -16.79
C ASP A 119 -11.82 1.10 -16.83
N ARG A 120 -11.09 0.98 -15.71
CA ARG A 120 -9.83 0.21 -15.58
C ARG A 120 -8.80 0.53 -16.68
N ALA A 121 -8.80 1.77 -17.16
CA ALA A 121 -7.85 2.25 -18.15
C ALA A 121 -6.44 2.40 -17.54
N THR A 122 -5.40 2.22 -18.35
CA THR A 122 -4.02 2.42 -17.91
C THR A 122 -3.77 3.91 -17.63
N LEU A 123 -3.36 4.25 -16.41
CA LEU A 123 -2.97 5.60 -16.03
C LEU A 123 -1.58 5.92 -16.59
N LEU A 124 -1.46 7.02 -17.34
CA LEU A 124 -0.22 7.41 -18.03
C LEU A 124 0.66 8.32 -17.19
N ASN A 125 0.08 9.09 -16.28
CA ASN A 125 0.76 10.14 -15.52
C ASN A 125 0.63 9.93 -14.00
N LYS A 126 0.76 8.67 -13.54
CA LYS A 126 0.57 8.24 -12.14
C LYS A 126 1.19 9.20 -11.11
N GLU A 127 2.50 9.38 -11.21
CA GLU A 127 3.27 10.13 -10.21
C GLU A 127 2.89 11.62 -10.22
N GLU A 128 2.82 12.22 -11.41
CA GLU A 128 2.47 13.63 -11.58
C GLU A 128 1.03 13.93 -11.11
N ALA A 129 0.08 13.05 -11.42
CA ALA A 129 -1.31 13.18 -11.00
C ALA A 129 -1.45 13.13 -9.48
N ASN A 130 -0.79 12.16 -8.85
CA ASN A 130 -0.78 11.96 -7.41
C ASN A 130 -0.08 13.12 -6.68
N GLU A 131 1.02 13.63 -7.23
CA GLU A 131 1.71 14.79 -6.70
C GLU A 131 0.84 16.06 -6.78
N LYS A 132 0.20 16.33 -7.92
CA LYS A 132 -0.72 17.48 -8.06
C LYS A 132 -1.89 17.40 -7.08
N PHE A 133 -2.46 16.21 -6.90
CA PHE A 133 -3.52 15.96 -5.94
C PHE A 133 -3.05 16.21 -4.50
N GLN A 134 -1.90 15.66 -4.13
CA GLN A 134 -1.27 15.86 -2.82
C GLN A 134 -1.03 17.35 -2.55
N GLN A 135 -0.38 18.06 -3.48
CA GLN A 135 -0.08 19.49 -3.37
C GLN A 135 -1.33 20.35 -3.21
N LYS A 136 -2.43 19.97 -3.86
CA LYS A 136 -3.71 20.66 -3.70
C LYS A 136 -4.25 20.53 -2.27
N LEU A 137 -4.16 19.35 -1.66
CA LEU A 137 -4.63 19.11 -0.29
C LEU A 137 -3.73 19.78 0.74
N ILE A 138 -2.40 19.75 0.54
CA ILE A 138 -1.45 20.49 1.37
C ILE A 138 -1.74 21.99 1.35
N LYS A 139 -2.03 22.57 0.18
CA LYS A 139 -2.44 23.99 0.05
C LYS A 139 -3.75 24.31 0.77
N GLN A 140 -4.60 23.31 1.01
CA GLN A 140 -5.83 23.46 1.80
C GLN A 140 -5.60 23.28 3.30
N GLY A 141 -4.36 23.01 3.72
CA GLY A 141 -3.96 22.81 5.11
C GLY A 141 -4.10 21.37 5.61
N PHE A 142 -4.33 20.40 4.73
CA PHE A 142 -4.44 18.99 5.11
C PHE A 142 -3.08 18.29 5.11
N GLU A 143 -2.84 17.48 6.13
CA GLU A 143 -1.63 16.65 6.32
C GLU A 143 -1.81 15.22 5.75
N GLY A 144 -3.01 14.94 5.24
CA GLY A 144 -3.39 13.66 4.68
C GLY A 144 -4.89 13.59 4.41
N PHE A 145 -5.38 12.38 4.21
CA PHE A 145 -6.81 12.12 4.11
C PHE A 145 -7.17 10.72 4.61
N VAL A 146 -8.45 10.52 4.89
CA VAL A 146 -9.03 9.23 5.24
C VAL A 146 -10.15 8.89 4.26
N ILE A 147 -10.15 7.66 3.78
CA ILE A 147 -11.24 7.07 3.00
C ILE A 147 -11.97 6.09 3.90
N GLN A 148 -13.18 6.46 4.28
CA GLN A 148 -13.99 5.68 5.20
C GLN A 148 -14.54 4.43 4.52
N LYS A 149 -14.69 3.34 5.29
CA LYS A 149 -15.37 2.10 4.88
C LYS A 149 -14.83 1.51 3.57
N THR A 150 -13.51 1.57 3.38
CA THR A 150 -12.87 1.02 2.18
C THR A 150 -12.86 -0.51 2.28
N ASN A 151 -13.28 -1.19 1.22
CA ASN A 151 -13.17 -2.64 1.11
C ASN A 151 -11.81 -3.01 0.48
N LEU A 152 -10.90 -3.51 1.29
CA LEU A 152 -9.59 -4.01 0.87
C LEU A 152 -9.46 -5.47 1.28
N HIS A 153 -9.14 -6.35 0.32
CA HIS A 153 -8.93 -7.78 0.57
C HIS A 153 -10.09 -8.46 1.33
N ASN A 154 -11.33 -8.11 1.02
CA ASN A 154 -12.57 -8.57 1.69
C ASN A 154 -12.72 -8.12 3.15
N LEU A 155 -11.96 -7.11 3.57
CA LEU A 155 -12.05 -6.48 4.88
C LEU A 155 -12.50 -5.03 4.72
N VAL A 156 -13.42 -4.58 5.57
CA VAL A 156 -13.86 -3.18 5.60
C VAL A 156 -13.08 -2.46 6.69
N SER A 157 -12.29 -1.46 6.29
CA SER A 157 -11.53 -0.60 7.20
C SER A 157 -11.38 0.80 6.61
N ASP A 158 -11.14 1.77 7.47
CA ASP A 158 -10.80 3.11 7.03
C ASP A 158 -9.34 3.13 6.59
N LEU A 159 -9.11 3.76 5.45
CA LEU A 159 -7.82 3.81 4.80
C LEU A 159 -7.25 5.24 4.94
N TYR A 160 -6.13 5.38 5.62
CA TYR A 160 -5.47 6.65 5.88
C TYR A 160 -4.28 6.81 4.95
N CYS A 161 -4.16 7.97 4.33
CA CYS A 161 -2.99 8.39 3.57
C CYS A 161 -2.38 9.62 4.24
N ILE A 162 -1.12 9.53 4.64
CA ILE A 162 -0.41 10.58 5.37
C ILE A 162 0.73 11.11 4.50
N PHE A 163 0.84 12.44 4.40
CA PHE A 163 1.79 13.11 3.51
C PHE A 163 3.17 13.34 4.12
N SER A 164 3.38 12.92 5.36
CA SER A 164 4.59 13.19 6.16
C SER A 164 5.89 13.02 5.37
N GLU A 165 6.68 14.09 5.32
CA GLU A 165 8.07 14.05 4.85
C GLU A 165 9.00 13.51 5.95
N ASP A 166 8.61 13.70 7.22
CA ASP A 166 9.34 13.18 8.37
C ASP A 166 9.00 11.71 8.66
N ALA A 167 9.95 11.02 9.29
CA ALA A 167 9.75 9.65 9.75
C ALA A 167 8.66 9.59 10.83
N LEU A 168 7.65 8.74 10.63
CA LEU A 168 6.57 8.56 11.59
C LEU A 168 6.99 7.68 12.78
N PHE A 169 6.44 7.99 13.96
CA PHE A 169 6.75 7.27 15.19
C PHE A 169 6.08 5.89 15.23
N ILE A 170 6.90 4.84 15.15
CA ILE A 170 6.49 3.45 15.33
C ILE A 170 6.39 3.18 16.82
N ALA A 171 5.16 2.96 17.31
CA ALA A 171 4.89 2.65 18.71
C ALA A 171 5.14 1.18 19.03
N ASP A 172 4.89 0.28 18.07
CA ASP A 172 5.08 -1.16 18.23
C ASP A 172 5.28 -1.87 16.88
N VAL A 173 5.95 -3.02 16.90
CA VAL A 173 6.18 -3.88 15.72
C VAL A 173 5.83 -5.32 16.08
N LEU A 174 4.84 -5.86 15.38
CA LEU A 174 4.32 -7.21 15.60
C LEU A 174 4.67 -8.10 14.41
N SER A 175 5.08 -9.35 14.67
CA SER A 175 5.10 -10.36 13.60
C SER A 175 3.66 -10.61 13.14
N VAL A 176 3.45 -10.80 11.83
CA VAL A 176 2.11 -11.15 11.32
C VAL A 176 1.59 -12.46 11.92
N ASP A 177 2.50 -13.33 12.37
CA ASP A 177 2.19 -14.62 13.02
C ASP A 177 1.65 -14.49 14.44
N ASP A 178 1.98 -13.40 15.12
CA ASP A 178 1.59 -13.18 16.52
C ASP A 178 0.17 -12.57 16.61
N ILE A 179 -0.44 -12.23 15.49
CA ILE A 179 -1.74 -11.57 15.43
C ILE A 179 -2.80 -12.64 15.21
N GLU A 180 -3.65 -12.90 16.21
CA GLU A 180 -4.69 -13.93 16.14
C GLU A 180 -5.64 -13.73 14.93
N THR A 181 -5.99 -14.85 14.29
CA THR A 181 -7.07 -14.96 13.31
C THR A 181 -8.33 -15.45 14.03
N ASN A 182 -9.10 -14.54 14.62
CA ASN A 182 -10.49 -14.80 15.00
C ASN A 182 -11.41 -14.23 13.94
#